data_AF-A0A0F9W6A4-F1
#
_entry.id   AF-A0A0F9W6A4-F1
#
_cell.length_a   1.000
_cell.length_b   1.000
_cell.length_c   1.000
_cell.angle_alpha   90.00
_cell.angle_beta   90.00
_cell.angle_gamma   90.00
#
_symmetry.space_group_name_H-M   'P 1'
#
loop_
_entity.id
_entity.type
_entity.pdbx_description
1 polymer ?
#
loop_
_entity_poly.entity_id
_entity_poly.type
_entity_poly.pdbx_seq_one_letter_code
_entity_poly.pdbx_strand_id
1 'polypeptide(L)'
;MPEGRMLKKTISKNKYLGILNDIDCCVVFTWIIPFLDIEGRYYGEPQIIKGEIFVRLKKMTEYRIEKALQKLSTTPLVLWYKVANGERYVYFPDFKQNQKLREGREAKSHIPAPTPDQLQSKSRPTPELPRTSKVKESKVKISKDSKAGKPVLSKTTKDLLDNVYKQGFNIYALLGRFKKKSKINLPEAVIEKVCLSYLKNHEKIQNDWPWFITAVKKASREYFAEQSIREGQGYKNHPVALSIKEIMKKMGG
;
A
#
# COMPACT_ATOMS: atom_id res chain seq x y z
N MET A 1 -28.70 -14.01 1.83
CA MET A 1 -27.60 -13.06 2.13
C MET A 1 -26.93 -13.53 3.42
N PRO A 2 -25.60 -13.47 3.57
CA PRO A 2 -24.94 -13.91 4.81
C PRO A 2 -25.44 -13.09 6.00
N GLU A 3 -25.54 -13.73 7.17
CA GLU A 3 -26.05 -13.15 8.42
C GLU A 3 -25.21 -11.95 8.91
N GLY A 4 -23.93 -11.90 8.52
CA GLY A 4 -23.06 -10.74 8.73
C GLY A 4 -21.64 -10.98 8.22
N ARG A 5 -20.81 -9.92 8.27
CA ARG A 5 -19.36 -9.97 7.96
C ARG A 5 -18.54 -9.56 9.18
N MET A 6 -17.33 -10.10 9.29
CA MET A 6 -16.46 -9.88 10.45
C MET A 6 -15.70 -8.55 10.33
N LEU A 7 -15.73 -7.72 11.38
CA LEU A 7 -14.85 -6.57 11.52
C LEU A 7 -13.54 -6.98 12.22
N LYS A 8 -12.43 -6.95 11.49
CA LYS A 8 -11.12 -7.31 12.05
C LYS A 8 -10.50 -6.15 12.85
N LYS A 9 -9.79 -6.48 13.93
CA LYS A 9 -8.99 -5.53 14.74
C LYS A 9 -7.92 -4.79 13.94
N THR A 10 -7.55 -5.28 12.75
CA THR A 10 -6.57 -4.63 11.86
C THR A 10 -7.07 -3.31 11.29
N ILE A 11 -8.39 -3.07 11.26
CA ILE A 11 -8.99 -1.83 10.76
C ILE A 11 -8.48 -0.62 11.57
N SER A 12 -8.37 -0.73 12.89
CA SER A 12 -7.89 0.38 13.74
C SER A 12 -6.41 0.73 13.54
N LYS A 13 -5.63 -0.18 12.93
CA LYS A 13 -4.21 0.02 12.61
C LYS A 13 -4.01 0.36 11.13
N ASN A 14 -5.10 0.58 10.38
CA ASN A 14 -5.01 0.85 8.95
C ASN A 14 -4.48 2.27 8.72
N LYS A 15 -3.30 2.36 8.09
CA LYS A 15 -2.64 3.63 7.81
C LYS A 15 -3.49 4.59 6.96
N TYR A 16 -4.32 4.07 6.04
CA TYR A 16 -5.09 4.92 5.13
C TYR A 16 -6.26 5.59 5.85
N LEU A 17 -6.95 4.87 6.73
CA LEU A 17 -7.97 5.48 7.62
C LEU A 17 -7.34 6.50 8.56
N GLY A 18 -6.14 6.21 9.10
CA GLY A 18 -5.40 7.16 9.93
C GLY A 18 -4.99 8.43 9.19
N ILE A 19 -4.56 8.33 7.91
CA ILE A 19 -4.19 9.47 7.07
C ILE A 19 -5.42 10.35 6.76
N LEU A 20 -6.58 9.74 6.47
CA LEU A 20 -7.81 10.49 6.22
C LEU A 20 -8.26 11.28 7.44
N ASN A 21 -7.97 10.79 8.66
CA ASN A 21 -8.30 11.39 9.94
C ASN A 21 -9.75 11.93 10.01
N ASP A 22 -10.69 11.15 9.48
CA ASP A 22 -12.08 11.54 9.34
C ASP A 22 -12.99 10.43 9.89
N ILE A 23 -13.78 10.78 10.91
CA ILE A 23 -14.69 9.86 11.59
C ILE A 23 -15.77 9.34 10.63
N ASP A 24 -16.28 10.16 9.72
CA ASP A 24 -17.30 9.73 8.77
C ASP A 24 -16.74 8.68 7.81
N CYS A 25 -15.48 8.85 7.38
CA CYS A 25 -14.80 7.84 6.57
C CYS A 25 -14.65 6.51 7.32
N CYS A 26 -14.25 6.56 8.60
CA CYS A 26 -14.13 5.36 9.43
C CYS A 26 -15.48 4.65 9.63
N VAL A 27 -16.53 5.42 9.90
CA VAL A 27 -17.89 4.89 10.13
C VAL A 27 -18.46 4.31 8.83
N VAL A 28 -18.42 5.05 7.72
CA VAL A 28 -18.88 4.58 6.40
C VAL A 28 -18.12 3.33 5.96
N PHE A 29 -16.79 3.34 6.07
CA PHE A 29 -15.96 2.17 5.72
C PHE A 29 -16.36 0.94 6.52
N THR A 30 -16.51 1.06 7.85
CA THR A 30 -16.79 -0.09 8.71
C THR A 30 -18.22 -0.60 8.59
N TRP A 31 -19.21 0.29 8.46
CA TRP A 31 -20.63 -0.09 8.45
C TRP A 31 -21.09 -0.64 7.10
N ILE A 32 -20.36 -0.38 6.01
CA ILE A 32 -20.62 -1.02 4.71
C ILE A 32 -20.17 -2.49 4.71
N ILE A 33 -19.13 -2.87 5.46
CA ILE A 33 -18.54 -4.22 5.40
C ILE A 33 -19.58 -5.34 5.56
N PRO A 34 -20.52 -5.29 6.52
CA PRO A 34 -21.58 -6.31 6.66
C PRO A 34 -22.47 -6.50 5.43
N PHE A 35 -22.63 -5.46 4.61
CA PHE A 35 -23.52 -5.43 3.44
C PHE A 35 -22.84 -5.87 2.14
N LEU A 36 -21.51 -6.04 2.17
CA LEU A 36 -20.76 -6.45 0.99
C LEU A 36 -21.13 -7.88 0.56
N ASP A 37 -21.32 -8.03 -0.75
CA ASP A 37 -21.53 -9.32 -1.40
C ASP A 37 -20.28 -10.21 -1.37
N ILE A 38 -20.35 -11.39 -1.97
CA ILE A 38 -19.24 -12.36 -2.01
C ILE A 38 -17.98 -11.81 -2.70
N GLU A 39 -18.15 -10.84 -3.60
CA GLU A 39 -17.07 -10.18 -4.33
C GLU A 39 -16.58 -8.90 -3.63
N GLY A 40 -17.11 -8.55 -2.45
CA GLY A 40 -16.73 -7.32 -1.75
C GLY A 40 -17.32 -6.07 -2.38
N ARG A 41 -18.49 -6.18 -3.03
CA ARG A 41 -19.19 -5.09 -3.70
C ARG A 41 -20.51 -4.76 -3.03
N TYR A 42 -20.94 -3.52 -3.17
CA TYR A 42 -22.25 -3.05 -2.72
C TYR A 42 -22.68 -1.79 -3.50
N TYR A 43 -23.94 -1.39 -3.37
CA TYR A 43 -24.46 -0.15 -3.94
C TYR A 43 -23.70 1.06 -3.39
N GLY A 44 -23.35 1.99 -4.27
CA GLY A 44 -22.54 3.17 -3.99
C GLY A 44 -23.32 4.47 -3.99
N GLU A 45 -24.64 4.44 -4.22
CA GLU A 45 -25.44 5.66 -4.15
C GLU A 45 -25.67 6.10 -2.70
N PRO A 46 -25.41 7.38 -2.35
CA PRO A 46 -25.55 7.87 -0.98
C PRO A 46 -26.94 7.66 -0.39
N GLN A 47 -28.00 7.83 -1.20
CA GLN A 47 -29.39 7.59 -0.81
C GLN A 47 -29.65 6.14 -0.39
N ILE A 48 -29.09 5.16 -1.11
CA ILE A 48 -29.25 3.73 -0.81
C ILE A 48 -28.51 3.40 0.48
N ILE A 49 -27.25 3.83 0.59
CA ILE A 49 -26.43 3.62 1.80
C ILE A 49 -27.10 4.29 3.02
N LYS A 50 -27.71 5.46 2.85
CA LYS A 50 -28.47 6.12 3.90
C LYS A 50 -29.69 5.28 4.32
N GLY A 51 -30.47 4.83 3.35
CA GLY A 51 -31.72 4.10 3.55
C GLY A 51 -31.55 2.69 4.11
N GLU A 52 -30.43 2.02 3.84
CA GLU A 52 -30.18 0.64 4.27
C GLU A 52 -29.21 0.52 5.46
N ILE A 53 -28.17 1.35 5.50
CA ILE A 53 -27.07 1.22 6.48
C ILE A 53 -27.22 2.23 7.63
N PHE A 54 -27.53 3.48 7.30
CA PHE A 54 -27.58 4.58 8.27
C PHE A 54 -28.99 5.01 8.65
N VAL A 55 -29.95 4.08 8.61
CA VAL A 55 -31.40 4.33 8.71
C VAL A 55 -31.77 5.22 9.90
N ARG A 56 -31.26 4.88 11.08
CA ARG A 56 -31.60 5.57 12.34
C ARG A 56 -30.66 6.73 12.69
N LEU A 57 -29.52 6.86 11.99
CA LEU A 57 -28.50 7.85 12.34
C LEU A 57 -28.78 9.18 11.63
N LYS A 58 -29.67 10.01 12.21
CA LYS A 58 -30.11 11.29 11.62
C LYS A 58 -28.97 12.23 11.22
N LYS A 59 -27.89 12.26 12.01
CA LYS A 59 -26.71 13.12 11.76
C LYS A 59 -25.87 12.66 10.57
N MET A 60 -26.02 11.41 10.13
CA MET A 60 -25.37 10.91 8.92
C MET A 60 -26.32 11.14 7.76
N THR A 61 -26.02 12.17 6.96
CA THR A 61 -26.81 12.57 5.78
C THR A 61 -26.19 12.01 4.51
N GLU A 62 -26.96 11.98 3.42
CA GLU A 62 -26.48 11.56 2.09
C GLU A 62 -25.25 12.36 1.67
N TYR A 63 -25.24 13.68 1.89
CA TYR A 63 -24.08 14.54 1.63
C TYR A 63 -22.82 14.12 2.40
N ARG A 64 -22.95 13.75 3.69
CA ARG A 64 -21.80 13.28 4.48
C ARG A 64 -21.29 11.93 4.00
N ILE A 65 -22.22 11.03 3.64
CA ILE A 65 -21.89 9.73 3.06
C ILE A 65 -21.15 9.92 1.74
N GLU A 66 -21.65 10.78 0.85
CA GLU A 66 -21.01 11.08 -0.43
C GLU A 66 -19.58 11.63 -0.22
N LYS A 67 -19.42 12.62 0.65
CA LYS A 67 -18.11 13.19 0.98
C LYS A 67 -17.15 12.13 1.56
N ALA A 68 -17.66 11.24 2.40
CA ALA A 68 -16.87 10.14 2.95
C ALA A 68 -16.46 9.13 1.87
N LEU A 69 -17.36 8.77 0.94
CA LEU A 69 -17.06 7.89 -0.18
C LEU A 69 -16.04 8.51 -1.13
N GLN A 70 -16.16 9.81 -1.45
CA GLN A 70 -15.17 10.55 -2.23
C GLN A 70 -13.79 10.46 -1.59
N LYS A 71 -13.68 10.76 -0.29
CA LYS A 71 -12.42 10.66 0.46
C LYS A 71 -11.88 9.24 0.50
N LEU A 72 -12.71 8.25 0.83
CA LEU A 72 -12.32 6.84 0.83
C LEU A 72 -11.81 6.40 -0.54
N SER A 73 -12.42 6.92 -1.61
CA SER A 73 -12.03 6.63 -2.99
C SER A 73 -10.64 7.16 -3.36
N THR A 74 -10.09 8.13 -2.63
CA THR A 74 -8.69 8.56 -2.81
C THR A 74 -7.66 7.55 -2.28
N THR A 75 -8.13 6.53 -1.55
CA THR A 75 -7.29 5.49 -0.95
C THR A 75 -7.51 4.15 -1.66
N PRO A 76 -6.60 3.17 -1.52
CA PRO A 76 -6.81 1.83 -2.07
C PRO A 76 -7.81 0.99 -1.26
N LEU A 77 -8.42 1.55 -0.20
CA LEU A 77 -9.36 0.81 0.65
C LEU A 77 -10.70 0.53 -0.05
N VAL A 78 -11.18 1.52 -0.81
CA VAL A 78 -12.48 1.49 -1.47
C VAL A 78 -12.35 2.07 -2.86
N LEU A 79 -12.81 1.33 -3.85
CA LEU A 79 -13.08 1.86 -5.17
C LEU A 79 -14.55 2.26 -5.22
N TRP A 80 -14.83 3.56 -5.33
CA TRP A 80 -16.15 4.08 -5.66
C TRP A 80 -16.17 4.39 -7.15
N TYR A 81 -17.00 3.68 -7.90
CA TYR A 81 -16.97 3.66 -9.37
C TYR A 81 -18.38 3.74 -9.95
N LYS A 82 -18.47 4.31 -11.14
CA LYS A 82 -19.71 4.43 -11.91
C LYS A 82 -19.65 3.44 -13.08
N VAL A 83 -20.76 2.80 -13.38
CA VAL A 83 -20.89 1.89 -14.53
C VAL A 83 -21.70 2.54 -15.64
N ALA A 84 -21.77 1.90 -16.82
CA ALA A 84 -22.33 2.49 -18.03
C ALA A 84 -23.79 2.96 -17.90
N ASN A 85 -24.60 2.29 -17.08
CA ASN A 85 -26.01 2.66 -16.84
C ASN A 85 -26.19 3.90 -15.94
N GLY A 86 -25.10 4.47 -15.42
CA GLY A 86 -25.16 5.66 -14.58
C GLY A 86 -25.08 5.39 -13.07
N GLU A 87 -25.22 4.13 -12.65
CA GLU A 87 -25.22 3.77 -11.23
C GLU A 87 -23.81 3.72 -10.66
N ARG A 88 -23.70 4.07 -9.37
CA ARG A 88 -22.46 3.97 -8.61
C ARG A 88 -22.46 2.76 -7.69
N TYR A 89 -21.30 2.16 -7.57
CA TYR A 89 -21.02 1.01 -6.72
C TYR A 89 -19.74 1.22 -5.92
N VAL A 90 -19.63 0.51 -4.81
CA VAL A 90 -18.40 0.41 -4.02
C VAL A 90 -17.80 -0.99 -4.19
N TYR A 91 -16.47 -1.06 -4.20
CA TYR A 91 -15.71 -2.30 -4.20
C TYR A 91 -14.58 -2.21 -3.18
N PHE A 92 -14.43 -3.24 -2.36
CA PHE A 92 -13.41 -3.35 -1.30
C PHE A 92 -12.34 -4.35 -1.74
N PRO A 93 -11.19 -3.92 -2.27
CA PRO A 93 -10.22 -4.81 -2.92
C PRO A 93 -9.66 -5.92 -2.02
N ASP A 94 -9.47 -5.61 -0.74
CA ASP A 94 -8.93 -6.56 0.25
C ASP A 94 -10.03 -7.35 0.98
N PHE A 95 -11.29 -7.30 0.53
CA PHE A 95 -12.42 -7.92 1.22
C PHE A 95 -12.23 -9.43 1.42
N LYS A 96 -11.89 -10.16 0.35
CA LYS A 96 -11.69 -11.63 0.40
C LYS A 96 -10.56 -12.04 1.35
N GLN A 97 -9.51 -11.21 1.47
CA GLN A 97 -8.40 -11.45 2.42
C GLN A 97 -8.83 -11.19 3.88
N ASN A 98 -9.86 -10.35 4.06
CA ASN A 98 -10.35 -9.92 5.36
C ASN A 98 -11.56 -10.72 5.86
N GLN A 99 -12.15 -11.58 5.04
CA GLN A 99 -13.30 -12.42 5.41
C GLN A 99 -12.99 -13.91 5.29
N LYS A 100 -13.78 -14.72 6.00
CA LYS A 100 -13.86 -16.17 5.78
C LYS A 100 -15.17 -16.44 5.05
N LEU A 101 -15.11 -16.55 3.73
CA LEU A 101 -16.29 -16.74 2.87
C LEU A 101 -16.62 -18.23 2.72
N ARG A 102 -17.91 -18.54 2.58
CA ARG A 102 -18.37 -19.90 2.25
C ARG A 102 -18.99 -19.87 0.86
N GLU A 103 -18.15 -19.92 -0.16
CA GLU A 103 -18.54 -19.63 -1.55
C GLU A 103 -19.71 -20.51 -2.04
N GLY A 104 -19.74 -21.79 -1.65
CA GLY A 104 -20.84 -22.70 -2.00
C GLY A 104 -22.18 -22.47 -1.27
N ARG A 105 -22.23 -21.56 -0.30
CA ARG A 105 -23.45 -21.21 0.47
C ARG A 105 -23.86 -19.74 0.32
N GLU A 106 -23.09 -18.96 -0.42
CA GLU A 106 -23.34 -17.54 -0.64
C GLU A 106 -23.90 -17.31 -2.05
N ALA A 107 -24.77 -16.32 -2.20
CA ALA A 107 -25.29 -15.93 -3.50
C ALA A 107 -24.17 -15.34 -4.37
N LYS A 108 -24.23 -15.60 -5.69
CA LYS A 108 -23.33 -14.98 -6.64
C LYS A 108 -23.55 -13.47 -6.67
N SER A 109 -22.49 -12.73 -6.96
CA SER A 109 -22.58 -11.28 -7.14
C SER A 109 -23.40 -10.96 -8.40
N HIS A 110 -24.42 -10.14 -8.23
CA HIS A 110 -25.16 -9.50 -9.33
C HIS A 110 -24.68 -8.07 -9.58
N ILE A 111 -23.75 -7.57 -8.74
CA ILE A 111 -23.21 -6.22 -8.84
C ILE A 111 -22.12 -6.20 -9.91
N PRO A 112 -22.22 -5.32 -10.92
CA PRO A 112 -21.23 -5.21 -11.99
C PRO A 112 -19.81 -5.08 -11.42
N ALA A 113 -18.84 -5.75 -12.04
CA ALA A 113 -17.45 -5.59 -11.63
C ALA A 113 -16.92 -4.21 -12.08
N PRO A 114 -15.99 -3.60 -11.33
CA PRO A 114 -15.25 -2.46 -11.84
C PRO A 114 -14.42 -2.87 -13.06
N THR A 115 -14.35 -1.97 -14.04
CA THR A 115 -13.55 -2.20 -15.26
C THR A 115 -12.04 -2.25 -14.93
N PRO A 116 -11.22 -2.89 -15.77
CA PRO A 116 -9.77 -2.92 -15.59
C PRO A 116 -9.16 -1.52 -15.43
N ASP A 117 -9.63 -0.54 -16.19
CA ASP A 117 -9.13 0.85 -16.12
C ASP A 117 -9.45 1.51 -14.77
N GLN A 118 -10.65 1.25 -14.23
CA GLN A 118 -11.07 1.72 -12.91
C GLN A 118 -10.22 1.08 -11.78
N LEU A 119 -9.80 -0.17 -11.95
CA LEU A 119 -8.89 -0.86 -11.03
C LEU A 119 -7.44 -0.36 -11.19
N GLN A 120 -6.97 -0.13 -12.41
CA GLN A 120 -5.60 0.32 -12.71
C GLN A 120 -5.34 1.75 -12.20
N SER A 121 -6.34 2.63 -12.26
CA SER A 121 -6.23 4.00 -11.73
C SER A 121 -5.85 4.05 -10.24
N LYS A 122 -6.07 2.96 -9.49
CA LYS A 122 -5.75 2.83 -8.06
C LYS A 122 -4.77 1.71 -7.73
N SER A 123 -4.32 0.98 -8.75
CA SER A 123 -3.33 -0.07 -8.59
C SER A 123 -1.94 0.56 -8.59
N ARG A 124 -1.12 0.20 -7.60
CA ARG A 124 0.34 0.38 -7.73
C ARG A 124 0.79 -0.34 -9.01
N PRO A 125 1.77 0.18 -9.75
CA PRO A 125 2.24 -0.44 -10.98
C PRO A 125 2.62 -1.89 -10.67
N THR A 126 1.90 -2.81 -11.30
CA THR A 126 2.24 -4.22 -11.28
C THR A 126 3.47 -4.35 -12.18
N PRO A 127 4.60 -4.90 -11.70
CA PRO A 127 5.70 -5.20 -12.60
C PRO A 127 5.22 -6.24 -13.60
N GLU A 128 5.25 -5.90 -14.89
CA GLU A 128 5.00 -6.87 -15.96
C GLU A 128 5.92 -8.08 -15.76
N LEU A 129 5.32 -9.26 -15.61
CA LEU A 129 6.04 -10.51 -15.73
C LEU A 129 6.47 -10.62 -17.20
N PRO A 130 7.77 -10.76 -17.51
CA PRO A 130 8.20 -10.94 -18.89
C PRO A 130 7.62 -12.25 -19.39
N ARG A 131 6.88 -12.19 -20.51
CA ARG A 131 6.54 -13.37 -21.31
C ARG A 131 7.84 -14.06 -21.69
N THR A 132 7.98 -15.32 -21.30
CA THR A 132 9.13 -16.16 -21.63
C THR A 132 9.05 -16.61 -23.08
N SER A 133 9.65 -15.86 -24.00
CA SER A 133 10.01 -16.37 -25.32
C SER A 133 11.38 -17.07 -25.21
N LYS A 134 11.39 -18.39 -25.47
CA LYS A 134 12.60 -19.19 -25.69
C LYS A 134 13.40 -18.59 -26.86
N VAL A 135 14.61 -18.08 -26.62
CA VAL A 135 15.66 -17.95 -27.67
C VAL A 135 17.05 -18.18 -27.05
N LYS A 136 17.85 -18.94 -27.81
CA LYS A 136 19.18 -19.49 -27.54
C LYS A 136 20.26 -18.45 -27.21
N GLU A 137 21.27 -18.93 -26.48
CA GLU A 137 22.52 -18.26 -26.15
C GLU A 137 23.34 -17.84 -27.38
N SER A 138 23.91 -16.63 -27.34
CA SER A 138 25.17 -16.31 -28.01
C SER A 138 25.84 -15.10 -27.35
N LYS A 139 27.11 -15.27 -26.97
CA LYS A 139 28.03 -14.24 -26.44
C LYS A 139 28.26 -13.12 -27.45
N VAL A 140 28.04 -11.84 -27.11
CA VAL A 140 28.76 -10.70 -27.69
C VAL A 140 28.92 -9.56 -26.65
N LYS A 141 30.06 -8.88 -26.74
CA LYS A 141 30.65 -7.85 -25.87
C LYS A 141 29.88 -6.51 -25.83
N ILE A 142 30.17 -5.79 -24.75
CA ILE A 142 29.69 -4.48 -24.29
C ILE A 142 29.88 -3.34 -25.30
N SER A 143 28.87 -2.47 -25.43
CA SER A 143 29.04 -1.03 -25.58
C SER A 143 27.90 -0.28 -24.84
N LYS A 144 28.27 0.81 -24.16
CA LYS A 144 27.38 1.72 -23.43
C LYS A 144 26.64 2.61 -24.44
N ASP A 145 25.32 2.79 -24.27
CA ASP A 145 24.76 4.11 -23.95
C ASP A 145 23.25 4.11 -23.69
N SER A 146 22.90 4.56 -22.48
CA SER A 146 21.77 5.45 -22.13
C SER A 146 20.29 4.96 -22.10
N LYS A 147 19.68 5.24 -20.92
CA LYS A 147 18.27 5.60 -20.58
C LYS A 147 17.29 4.54 -19.99
N ALA A 148 16.55 5.04 -19.00
CA ALA A 148 15.38 4.52 -18.26
C ALA A 148 15.65 3.57 -17.05
N GLY A 149 15.77 4.18 -15.87
CA GLY A 149 16.18 3.56 -14.61
C GLY A 149 15.14 2.65 -13.95
N LYS A 150 15.46 1.36 -13.89
CA LYS A 150 15.15 0.49 -12.74
C LYS A 150 15.97 0.98 -11.53
N PRO A 151 15.55 0.75 -10.26
CA PRO A 151 16.41 1.05 -9.12
C PRO A 151 17.55 0.02 -9.13
N VAL A 152 18.62 0.38 -9.81
CA VAL A 152 19.89 -0.35 -9.77
C VAL A 152 20.52 0.06 -8.46
N LEU A 153 20.63 -0.87 -7.51
CA LEU A 153 21.49 -0.68 -6.33
C LEU A 153 22.80 -0.06 -6.78
N SER A 154 23.19 1.04 -6.13
CA SER A 154 24.46 1.72 -6.34
C SER A 154 25.60 0.70 -6.26
N LYS A 155 26.64 0.96 -7.05
CA LYS A 155 27.81 0.07 -7.12
C LYS A 155 28.42 -0.15 -5.73
N THR A 156 28.44 0.90 -4.92
CA THR A 156 28.89 0.91 -3.53
C THR A 156 28.11 -0.04 -2.61
N THR A 157 26.77 -0.07 -2.71
CA THR A 157 25.97 -0.97 -1.87
C THR A 157 26.12 -2.44 -2.27
N LYS A 158 26.30 -2.72 -3.57
CA LYS A 158 26.56 -4.09 -4.06
C LYS A 158 27.91 -4.61 -3.56
N ASP A 159 28.96 -3.80 -3.67
CA ASP A 159 30.30 -4.18 -3.19
C ASP A 159 30.28 -4.48 -1.68
N LEU A 160 29.45 -3.73 -0.93
CA LEU A 160 29.29 -3.88 0.52
C LEU A 160 28.47 -5.12 0.89
N LEU A 161 27.44 -5.47 0.10
CA LEU A 161 26.70 -6.73 0.24
C LEU A 161 27.59 -7.95 -0.06
N ASP A 162 28.42 -7.86 -1.10
CA ASP A 162 29.36 -8.92 -1.47
C ASP A 162 30.44 -9.12 -0.41
N ASN A 163 30.92 -8.05 0.23
CA ASN A 163 31.83 -8.15 1.35
C ASN A 163 31.19 -8.88 2.54
N VAL A 164 29.97 -8.51 2.93
CA VAL A 164 29.23 -9.19 4.01
C VAL A 164 28.96 -10.66 3.67
N TYR A 165 28.65 -10.98 2.40
CA TYR A 165 28.48 -12.35 1.95
C TYR A 165 29.77 -13.18 2.07
N LYS A 166 30.92 -12.60 1.71
CA LYS A 166 32.23 -13.24 1.85
C LYS A 166 32.62 -13.52 3.30
N GLN A 167 32.13 -12.72 4.25
CA GLN A 167 32.32 -12.92 5.69
C GLN A 167 31.45 -14.07 6.26
N GLY A 168 30.75 -14.82 5.41
CA GLY A 168 29.94 -15.98 5.82
C GLY A 168 28.49 -15.66 6.17
N PHE A 169 28.06 -14.40 6.05
CA PHE A 169 26.68 -14.01 6.31
C PHE A 169 25.84 -14.04 5.04
N ASN A 170 24.84 -14.91 4.99
CA ASN A 170 23.97 -15.03 3.82
C ASN A 170 22.94 -13.88 3.72
N ILE A 171 23.43 -12.64 3.63
CA ILE A 171 22.63 -11.41 3.58
C ILE A 171 21.62 -11.44 2.43
N TYR A 172 21.97 -12.02 1.29
CA TYR A 172 21.10 -12.16 0.13
C TYR A 172 19.88 -13.05 0.45
N ALA A 173 20.07 -14.19 1.10
CA ALA A 173 18.97 -15.05 1.52
C ALA A 173 18.07 -14.36 2.57
N LEU A 174 18.66 -13.61 3.50
CA LEU A 174 17.91 -12.88 4.52
C LEU A 174 17.08 -11.73 3.91
N LEU A 175 17.65 -10.97 2.97
CA LEU A 175 16.94 -9.93 2.21
C LEU A 175 15.80 -10.55 1.38
N GLY A 176 16.05 -11.68 0.71
CA GLY A 176 15.03 -12.43 -0.02
C GLY A 176 13.90 -12.92 0.87
N ARG A 177 14.23 -13.50 2.03
CA ARG A 177 13.27 -13.96 3.05
C ARG A 177 12.46 -12.80 3.62
N PHE A 178 13.10 -11.66 3.85
CA PHE A 178 12.42 -10.44 4.29
C PHE A 178 11.43 -9.95 3.25
N LYS A 179 11.86 -9.81 1.99
CA LYS A 179 11.00 -9.38 0.89
C LYS A 179 9.78 -10.29 0.73
N LYS A 180 9.95 -11.61 0.84
CA LYS A 180 8.84 -12.58 0.78
C LYS A 180 7.84 -12.41 1.93
N LYS A 181 8.31 -12.10 3.14
CA LYS A 181 7.45 -11.93 4.33
C LYS A 181 6.79 -10.56 4.41
N SER A 182 7.51 -9.48 4.14
CA SER A 182 7.04 -8.11 4.32
C SER A 182 6.36 -7.54 3.08
N LYS A 183 6.62 -8.12 1.89
CA LYS A 183 6.23 -7.57 0.58
C LYS A 183 6.71 -6.12 0.36
N ILE A 184 7.74 -5.68 1.09
CA ILE A 184 8.30 -4.32 1.04
C ILE A 184 9.76 -4.40 0.57
N ASN A 185 10.16 -3.48 -0.31
CA ASN A 185 11.56 -3.27 -0.67
C ASN A 185 12.21 -2.32 0.36
N LEU A 186 13.35 -2.72 0.91
CA LEU A 186 14.11 -1.90 1.84
C LEU A 186 14.82 -0.76 1.08
N PRO A 187 14.78 0.48 1.60
CA PRO A 187 15.61 1.56 1.07
C PRO A 187 17.09 1.19 1.13
N GLU A 188 17.85 1.64 0.15
CA GLU A 188 19.29 1.36 0.03
C GLU A 188 20.08 1.77 1.26
N ALA A 189 19.83 2.97 1.79
CA ALA A 189 20.44 3.46 3.03
C ALA A 189 20.18 2.55 4.25
N VAL A 190 19.04 1.86 4.28
CA VAL A 190 18.74 0.89 5.36
C VAL A 190 19.55 -0.38 5.18
N ILE A 191 19.72 -0.85 3.94
CA ILE A 191 20.54 -2.02 3.61
C ILE A 191 22.01 -1.74 3.99
N GLU A 192 22.53 -0.56 3.64
CA GLU A 192 23.88 -0.13 3.99
C GLU A 192 24.09 -0.09 5.51
N LYS A 193 23.18 0.54 6.25
CA LYS A 193 23.25 0.59 7.73
C LYS A 193 23.25 -0.81 8.35
N VAL A 194 22.47 -1.74 7.81
CA VAL A 194 22.44 -3.14 8.29
C VAL A 194 23.76 -3.85 8.03
N CYS A 195 24.31 -3.72 6.82
CA CYS A 195 25.58 -4.35 6.47
C CYS A 195 26.76 -3.75 7.25
N LEU A 196 26.79 -2.42 7.46
CA LEU A 196 27.79 -1.77 8.31
C LEU A 196 27.66 -2.22 9.77
N SER A 197 26.44 -2.41 10.27
CA SER A 197 26.20 -2.96 11.61
C SER A 197 26.67 -4.41 11.73
N TYR A 198 26.59 -5.18 10.64
CA TYR A 198 27.12 -6.54 10.62
C TYR A 198 28.65 -6.50 10.73
N LEU A 199 29.33 -5.77 9.84
CA LEU A 199 30.79 -5.68 9.83
C LEU A 199 31.37 -5.25 11.20
N LYS A 200 30.69 -4.36 11.92
CA LYS A 200 31.14 -3.89 13.25
C LYS A 200 31.00 -4.90 14.39
N ASN A 201 30.05 -5.83 14.34
CA ASN A 201 29.66 -6.65 15.50
C ASN A 201 29.37 -8.12 15.15
N HIS A 202 29.92 -8.62 14.05
CA HIS A 202 29.60 -9.95 13.51
C HIS A 202 29.95 -11.11 14.47
N GLU A 203 30.98 -10.97 15.29
CA GLU A 203 31.43 -11.99 16.26
C GLU A 203 30.40 -12.31 17.37
N LYS A 204 29.47 -11.39 17.66
CA LYS A 204 28.47 -11.56 18.73
C LYS A 204 27.13 -12.12 18.22
N ILE A 205 27.03 -12.43 16.93
CA ILE A 205 25.78 -12.87 16.30
C ILE A 205 25.66 -14.39 16.41
N GLN A 206 24.82 -14.86 17.33
CA GLN A 206 24.49 -16.29 17.45
C GLN A 206 23.41 -16.75 16.47
N ASN A 207 22.49 -15.86 16.09
CA ASN A 207 21.35 -16.19 15.23
C ASN A 207 21.13 -15.12 14.16
N ASP A 208 21.40 -15.48 12.91
CA ASP A 208 21.40 -14.57 11.76
C ASP A 208 20.05 -13.87 11.53
N TRP A 209 18.94 -14.63 11.60
CA TRP A 209 17.62 -14.09 11.26
C TRP A 209 17.02 -13.16 12.33
N PRO A 210 16.99 -13.51 13.63
CA PRO A 210 16.55 -12.61 14.69
C PRO A 210 17.40 -11.32 14.77
N TRP A 211 18.72 -11.45 14.63
CA TRP A 211 19.62 -10.31 14.59
C TRP A 211 19.31 -9.41 13.40
N PHE A 212 19.19 -9.98 12.19
CA PHE A 212 18.88 -9.25 10.97
C PHE A 212 17.57 -8.47 11.07
N ILE A 213 16.50 -9.07 11.59
CA ILE A 213 15.22 -8.38 11.80
C ILE A 213 15.37 -7.20 12.78
N THR A 214 16.16 -7.37 13.83
CA THR A 214 16.42 -6.31 14.83
C THR A 214 17.22 -5.17 14.21
N ALA A 215 18.28 -5.49 13.46
CA ALA A 215 19.09 -4.53 12.72
C ALA A 215 18.26 -3.75 11.69
N VAL A 216 17.43 -4.44 10.89
CA VAL A 216 16.54 -3.82 9.90
C VAL A 216 15.53 -2.90 10.57
N LYS A 217 14.92 -3.30 11.70
CA LYS A 217 13.98 -2.45 12.44
C LYS A 217 14.66 -1.19 12.96
N LYS A 218 15.86 -1.31 13.53
CA LYS A 218 16.64 -0.17 14.04
C LYS A 218 17.01 0.79 12.91
N ALA A 219 17.62 0.27 11.84
CA ALA A 219 18.04 1.06 10.69
C ALA A 219 16.84 1.72 9.97
N SER A 220 15.70 1.04 9.87
CA SER A 220 14.48 1.62 9.30
C SER A 220 13.95 2.77 10.14
N ARG A 221 13.92 2.63 11.48
CA ARG A 221 13.46 3.70 12.39
C ARG A 221 14.34 4.94 12.25
N GLU A 222 15.65 4.77 12.24
CA GLU A 222 16.60 5.87 12.05
C GLU A 222 16.42 6.55 10.70
N TYR A 223 16.30 5.77 9.62
CA TYR A 223 16.06 6.31 8.27
C TYR A 223 14.78 7.13 8.18
N PHE A 224 13.66 6.62 8.71
CA PHE A 224 12.39 7.36 8.65
C PHE A 224 12.38 8.58 9.60
N ALA A 225 13.10 8.53 10.72
CA ALA A 225 13.28 9.69 11.59
C ALA A 225 14.10 10.79 10.88
N GLU A 226 15.20 10.44 10.22
CA GLU A 226 16.03 11.35 9.43
C GLU A 226 15.24 12.00 8.28
N GLN A 227 14.43 11.21 7.57
CA GLN A 227 13.54 11.74 6.52
C GLN A 227 12.50 12.72 7.08
N SER A 228 11.85 12.38 8.20
CA SER A 228 10.86 13.26 8.83
C SER A 228 11.47 14.58 9.33
N ILE A 229 12.70 14.54 9.87
CA ILE A 229 13.44 15.76 10.27
C ILE A 229 13.77 16.62 9.05
N ARG A 230 14.26 15.99 7.96
CA ARG A 230 14.61 16.69 6.71
C ARG A 230 13.39 17.35 6.07
N GLU A 231 12.27 16.64 6.01
CA GLU A 231 11.00 17.18 5.52
C GLU A 231 10.53 18.33 6.41
N GLY A 232 10.58 18.18 7.74
CA GLY A 232 10.24 19.23 8.71
C GLY A 232 11.11 20.48 8.63
N GLN A 233 12.41 20.34 8.35
CA GLN A 233 13.32 21.47 8.12
C GLN A 233 13.05 22.17 6.77
N GLY A 234 12.66 21.41 5.74
CA GLY A 234 12.21 21.96 4.46
C GLY A 234 11.00 22.90 4.61
N TYR A 235 10.06 22.57 5.49
CA TYR A 235 8.92 23.44 5.79
C TYR A 235 9.29 24.70 6.58
N LYS A 236 10.33 24.65 7.43
CA LYS A 236 10.82 25.84 8.17
C LYS A 236 11.56 26.83 7.28
N ASN A 237 12.18 26.34 6.19
CA ASN A 237 12.95 27.16 5.25
C ASN A 237 12.11 27.67 4.07
N HIS A 238 10.82 27.29 3.98
CA HIS A 238 9.91 27.79 2.96
C HIS A 238 9.22 29.07 3.47
N PRO A 239 9.25 30.19 2.73
CA PRO A 239 8.47 31.37 3.09
C PRO A 239 7.01 30.98 3.21
N VAL A 240 6.40 31.22 4.36
CA VAL A 240 5.00 30.83 4.69
C VAL A 240 4.01 31.28 3.61
N ALA A 241 4.28 32.43 2.96
CA ALA A 241 3.48 32.97 1.88
C ALA A 241 3.46 32.12 0.59
N LEU A 242 4.53 31.36 0.29
CA LEU A 242 4.60 30.49 -0.89
C LEU A 242 3.86 29.17 -0.65
N SER A 243 3.95 28.62 0.56
CA SER A 243 3.24 27.40 0.95
C SER A 243 1.72 27.56 0.83
N ILE A 244 1.18 28.69 1.29
CA ILE A 244 -0.26 28.98 1.20
C ILE A 244 -0.70 29.21 -0.25
N LYS A 245 0.11 29.91 -1.06
CA LYS A 245 -0.18 30.12 -2.49
C LYS A 245 -0.17 28.80 -3.29
N GLU A 246 0.77 27.90 -3.01
CA GLU A 246 0.84 26.60 -3.67
C GLU A 246 -0.28 25.65 -3.24
N ILE A 247 -0.67 25.69 -1.96
CA ILE A 247 -1.82 24.95 -1.44
C ILE A 247 -3.13 25.48 -2.05
N MET A 248 -3.29 26.80 -2.15
CA MET A 248 -4.46 27.42 -2.81
C MET A 248 -4.51 27.13 -4.31
N LYS A 249 -3.36 27.13 -5.00
CA LYS A 249 -3.28 26.78 -6.42
C LYS A 249 -3.61 25.31 -6.69
N LYS A 250 -3.31 24.40 -5.76
CA LYS A 250 -3.68 22.99 -5.84
C LYS A 250 -5.14 22.69 -5.50
N MET A 251 -5.84 23.60 -4.81
CA MET A 251 -7.26 23.45 -4.48
C MET A 251 -8.21 24.16 -5.46
N GLY A 252 -7.67 24.94 -6.41
CA GLY A 252 -8.45 25.74 -7.37
C GLY A 252 -8.26 25.34 -8.83
N GLY A 253 -7.86 24.10 -9.12
CA GLY A 253 -7.69 23.56 -10.47
C GLY A 253 -8.41 22.23 -10.64
#